data_AF-A0AA35VH19-F1
#
_entry.id   AF-A0AA35VH19-F1
#
_cell.length_a   1.000
_cell.length_b   1.000
_cell.length_c   1.000
_cell.angle_alpha   90.00
_cell.angle_beta   90.00
_cell.angle_gamma   90.00
#
_symmetry.space_group_name_H-M   'P 1'
#
loop_
_entity.id
_entity.type
_entity.pdbx_description
1 polymer ?
#
loop_
_entity_poly.entity_id
_entity_poly.type
_entity_poly.pdbx_seq_one_letter_code
_entity_poly.pdbx_strand_id
1 'polypeptide(L)'
;MSTGGGSIRQQLANLDLRIIIDYSLVEWKELEEEEPTENEWEDRKVGRRKDFLLRRMELAKHFIRTNIEPKWMVLRLLPVLPPELRPIYHIDEDKLVTSDINEIYRRIIYRNNTLTDLLTTSIATPEELIISQEKLLQEAVDALLDNGICGQPMRDDHNRVYKSLSDVIEGKERRVRETLLGKRIQGGP
;
A
#
# COMPACT_ATOMS: atom_id res chain seq x y z
N MET A 1 9.42 20.80 -8.04
CA MET A 1 8.41 20.00 -8.79
C MET A 1 7.69 19.13 -7.77
N SER A 2 6.37 18.97 -7.82
CA SER A 2 5.66 18.11 -6.84
C SER A 2 6.01 16.64 -7.11
N THR A 3 6.73 16.01 -6.19
CA THR A 3 7.18 14.61 -6.26
C THR A 3 6.39 13.76 -5.25
N GLY A 4 6.40 12.44 -5.41
CA GLY A 4 5.82 11.52 -4.42
C GLY A 4 4.30 11.35 -4.48
N GLY A 5 3.73 10.77 -3.42
CA GLY A 5 2.31 10.39 -3.37
C GLY A 5 1.34 11.56 -3.57
N GLY A 6 1.71 12.77 -3.14
CA GLY A 6 0.90 13.97 -3.34
C GLY A 6 0.67 14.30 -4.81
N SER A 7 1.71 14.16 -5.64
CA SER A 7 1.67 14.39 -7.09
C SER A 7 0.80 13.33 -7.80
N ILE A 8 1.00 12.05 -7.45
CA ILE A 8 0.20 10.93 -7.98
C ILE A 8 -1.28 11.15 -7.65
N ARG A 9 -1.59 11.56 -6.42
CA ARG A 9 -2.97 11.85 -6.02
C ARG A 9 -3.60 12.96 -6.85
N GLN A 10 -2.85 14.03 -7.15
CA GLN A 10 -3.36 15.12 -7.98
C GLN A 10 -3.68 14.66 -9.39
N GLN A 11 -2.82 13.81 -9.99
CA GLN A 11 -3.08 13.20 -11.29
C GLN A 11 -4.33 12.31 -11.25
N LEU A 12 -4.47 11.47 -10.21
CA LEU A 12 -5.64 10.62 -10.02
C LEU A 12 -6.93 11.41 -9.75
N ALA A 13 -6.84 12.59 -9.13
CA ALA A 13 -8.00 13.43 -8.85
C ALA A 13 -8.56 14.12 -10.11
N ASN A 14 -7.69 14.39 -11.09
CA ASN A 14 -8.06 15.03 -12.35
C ASN A 14 -8.37 14.00 -13.46
N LEU A 15 -8.47 12.72 -13.10
CA LEU A 15 -8.60 11.63 -14.05
C LEU A 15 -10.07 11.46 -14.49
N ASP A 16 -10.33 11.60 -15.79
CA ASP A 16 -11.63 11.22 -16.36
C ASP A 16 -11.60 9.77 -16.82
N LEU A 17 -12.28 8.92 -16.04
CA LEU A 17 -12.37 7.49 -16.29
C LEU A 17 -13.14 7.13 -17.57
N ARG A 18 -14.11 7.96 -17.98
CA ARG A 18 -14.90 7.70 -19.20
C ARG A 18 -14.02 7.91 -20.43
N ILE A 19 -13.30 9.02 -20.44
CA ILE A 19 -12.32 9.33 -21.49
C ILE A 19 -11.28 8.22 -21.62
N ILE A 20 -10.79 7.69 -20.49
CA ILE A 20 -9.85 6.55 -20.49
C ILE A 20 -10.44 5.31 -21.14
N ILE A 21 -11.69 4.99 -20.84
CA ILE A 21 -12.38 3.83 -21.42
C ILE A 21 -12.53 4.04 -22.92
N ASP A 22 -12.98 5.22 -23.36
CA ASP A 22 -13.23 5.52 -24.77
C ASP A 22 -11.94 5.45 -25.59
N TYR A 23 -10.86 6.09 -25.15
CA TYR A 23 -9.56 5.99 -25.81
C TYR A 23 -9.01 4.57 -25.82
N SER A 24 -9.12 3.83 -24.71
CA SER A 24 -8.62 2.45 -24.64
C SER A 24 -9.43 1.52 -25.54
N LEU A 25 -10.72 1.78 -25.74
CA LEU A 25 -11.57 1.03 -26.64
C LEU A 25 -11.24 1.28 -28.10
N VAL A 26 -10.99 2.54 -28.48
CA VAL A 26 -10.56 2.91 -29.84
C VAL A 26 -9.22 2.23 -30.15
N GLU A 27 -8.23 2.38 -29.28
CA GLU A 27 -6.92 1.77 -29.47
C GLU A 27 -7.00 0.23 -29.54
N TRP A 28 -7.85 -0.38 -28.71
CA TRP A 28 -8.00 -1.84 -28.72
C TRP A 28 -8.61 -2.35 -30.04
N LYS A 29 -9.55 -1.61 -30.63
CA LYS A 29 -10.14 -1.94 -31.93
C LYS A 29 -9.16 -1.76 -33.08
N GLU A 30 -8.36 -0.70 -33.07
CA GLU A 30 -7.30 -0.48 -34.06
C GLU A 30 -6.34 -1.67 -34.08
N LEU A 31 -5.91 -2.14 -32.91
CA LEU A 31 -5.05 -3.32 -32.79
C LEU A 31 -5.77 -4.62 -33.19
N GLU A 32 -7.10 -4.69 -33.10
CA GLU A 32 -7.91 -5.85 -33.53
C GLU A 32 -7.97 -5.98 -35.06
N GLU A 33 -7.97 -4.85 -35.76
CA GLU A 33 -7.95 -4.78 -37.23
C GLU A 33 -6.55 -5.01 -37.83
N GLU A 34 -5.49 -4.97 -37.02
CA GLU A 34 -4.13 -5.34 -37.45
C GLU A 34 -4.03 -6.85 -37.71
N GLU A 35 -3.74 -7.22 -38.97
CA GLU A 35 -3.42 -8.59 -39.37
C GLU A 35 -2.09 -9.05 -38.72
N PRO A 36 -1.98 -10.32 -38.32
CA PRO A 36 -0.75 -10.86 -37.75
C PRO A 36 0.41 -10.72 -38.74
N THR A 37 1.54 -10.21 -38.26
CA THR A 37 2.74 -10.10 -39.08
C THR A 37 3.47 -11.45 -39.12
N GLU A 38 4.40 -11.61 -40.06
CA GLU A 38 5.30 -12.79 -40.10
C GLU A 38 6.32 -12.79 -38.93
N ASN A 39 6.25 -11.79 -38.03
CA ASN A 39 7.14 -11.58 -36.91
C ASN A 39 6.44 -11.88 -35.57
N GLU A 40 6.68 -13.08 -35.03
CA GLU A 40 6.10 -13.52 -33.74
C GLU A 40 6.37 -12.57 -32.56
N TRP A 41 7.44 -11.76 -32.62
CA TRP A 41 7.78 -10.83 -31.54
C TRP A 41 6.89 -9.59 -31.55
N GLU A 42 6.48 -9.14 -32.74
CA GLU A 42 5.54 -8.05 -32.93
C GLU A 42 4.13 -8.47 -32.51
N ASP A 43 3.67 -9.65 -32.94
CA ASP A 43 2.37 -10.19 -32.55
C ASP A 43 2.25 -10.34 -31.02
N ARG A 44 3.30 -10.83 -30.36
CA ARG A 44 3.34 -10.93 -28.89
C ARG A 44 3.31 -9.56 -28.21
N LYS A 45 3.87 -8.52 -28.83
CA LYS A 45 3.82 -7.15 -28.30
C LYS A 45 2.40 -6.59 -28.43
N VAL A 46 1.74 -6.79 -29.58
CA VAL A 46 0.35 -6.40 -29.82
C VAL A 46 -0.60 -7.11 -28.85
N GLY A 47 -0.44 -8.43 -28.68
CA GLY A 47 -1.23 -9.21 -27.71
C GLY A 47 -1.11 -8.67 -26.28
N ARG A 48 0.12 -8.42 -25.81
CA ARG A 48 0.34 -7.80 -24.48
C ARG A 48 -0.30 -6.41 -24.36
N ARG A 49 -0.31 -5.63 -25.45
CA ARG A 49 -0.95 -4.30 -25.46
C ARG A 49 -2.46 -4.42 -25.37
N LYS A 50 -3.09 -5.34 -26.12
CA LYS A 50 -4.51 -5.64 -26.03
C LYS A 50 -4.92 -6.06 -24.61
N ASP A 51 -4.18 -6.98 -23.99
CA ASP A 51 -4.43 -7.42 -22.62
C ASP A 51 -4.34 -6.28 -21.61
N PHE A 52 -3.36 -5.40 -21.77
CA PHE A 52 -3.22 -4.21 -20.94
C PHE A 52 -4.42 -3.27 -21.07
N LEU A 53 -4.89 -3.01 -22.29
CA LEU A 53 -6.05 -2.15 -22.55
C LEU A 53 -7.33 -2.74 -21.97
N LEU A 54 -7.53 -4.05 -22.09
CA LEU A 54 -8.67 -4.76 -21.47
C LEU A 54 -8.68 -4.57 -19.96
N ARG A 55 -7.55 -4.83 -19.28
CA ARG A 55 -7.42 -4.64 -17.82
C ARG A 55 -7.64 -3.20 -17.41
N ARG A 56 -7.14 -2.23 -18.18
CA ARG A 56 -7.32 -0.79 -17.93
C ARG A 56 -8.79 -0.39 -18.01
N MET A 57 -9.49 -0.83 -19.04
CA MET A 57 -10.92 -0.59 -19.21
C MET A 57 -11.74 -1.25 -18.10
N GLU A 58 -11.42 -2.49 -17.74
CA GLU A 58 -12.09 -3.21 -16.66
C GLU A 58 -11.94 -2.49 -15.31
N LEU A 59 -10.71 -2.07 -14.99
CA LEU A 59 -10.43 -1.30 -13.78
C LEU A 59 -11.19 0.03 -13.76
N ALA A 60 -11.19 0.79 -14.86
CA ALA A 60 -11.92 2.05 -14.96
C ALA A 60 -13.44 1.86 -14.82
N LYS A 61 -14.00 0.82 -15.45
CA LYS A 61 -15.42 0.44 -15.28
C LYS A 61 -15.73 0.07 -13.84
N HIS A 62 -14.82 -0.63 -13.16
CA HIS A 62 -15.00 -1.01 -11.77
C HIS A 62 -15.12 0.22 -10.87
N PHE A 63 -14.21 1.20 -10.99
CA PHE A 63 -14.27 2.46 -10.25
C PHE A 63 -15.58 3.21 -10.46
N ILE A 64 -16.05 3.32 -11.72
CA ILE A 64 -17.33 3.98 -12.04
C ILE A 64 -18.51 3.24 -11.38
N ARG A 65 -18.51 1.90 -11.45
CA ARG A 65 -19.61 1.07 -10.91
C ARG A 65 -19.68 1.11 -9.38
N THR A 66 -18.54 1.14 -8.70
CA THR A 66 -18.49 1.12 -7.22
C THR A 66 -18.54 2.51 -6.59
N ASN A 67 -18.53 3.57 -7.42
CA ASN A 67 -18.44 4.96 -6.96
C ASN A 67 -17.20 5.20 -6.06
N ILE A 68 -16.11 4.50 -6.36
CA ILE A 68 -14.82 4.68 -5.69
C ILE A 68 -13.99 5.64 -6.52
N GLU A 69 -13.40 6.64 -5.87
CA GLU A 69 -12.51 7.57 -6.57
C GLU A 69 -11.07 7.02 -6.60
N PRO A 70 -10.38 7.03 -7.76
CA PRO A 70 -8.99 6.55 -7.86
C PRO A 70 -8.04 7.26 -6.89
N LYS A 71 -8.29 8.54 -6.59
CA LYS A 71 -7.48 9.34 -5.66
C LYS A 71 -7.44 8.77 -4.23
N TRP A 72 -8.36 7.88 -3.86
CA TRP A 72 -8.40 7.23 -2.54
C TRP A 72 -7.33 6.15 -2.37
N MET A 73 -6.72 5.68 -3.46
CA MET A 73 -5.55 4.80 -3.39
C MET A 73 -4.34 5.48 -2.72
N VAL A 74 -4.28 6.81 -2.73
CA VAL A 74 -3.25 7.57 -2.01
C VAL A 74 -3.81 7.99 -0.65
N LEU A 75 -3.29 7.36 0.40
CA LEU A 75 -3.70 7.61 1.78
C LEU A 75 -3.26 9.02 2.23
N ARG A 76 -4.21 9.75 2.85
CA ARG A 76 -3.93 11.00 3.59
C ARG A 76 -4.09 10.84 5.09
N LEU A 77 -4.92 9.89 5.49
CA LEU A 77 -5.23 9.56 6.86
C LEU A 77 -4.98 8.07 7.00
N LEU A 78 -4.08 7.71 7.89
CA LEU A 78 -3.76 6.33 8.17
C LEU A 78 -4.59 5.88 9.40
N PRO A 79 -5.54 4.95 9.26
CA PRO A 79 -6.30 4.46 10.39
C PRO A 79 -5.38 3.70 11.37
N VAL A 80 -5.61 3.93 12.66
CA VAL A 80 -4.90 3.24 13.74
C VAL A 80 -5.80 2.17 14.33
N LEU A 81 -5.30 0.94 14.44
CA LEU A 81 -6.07 -0.14 15.04
C LEU A 81 -6.38 0.16 16.52
N PRO A 82 -7.58 -0.26 17.01
CA PRO A 82 -7.91 -0.22 18.43
C PRO A 82 -6.86 -0.92 19.31
N PRO A 83 -6.61 -0.46 20.55
CA PRO A 83 -5.58 -1.01 21.43
C PRO A 83 -5.68 -2.52 21.65
N GLU A 84 -6.89 -3.07 21.65
CA GLU A 84 -7.17 -4.49 21.87
C GLU A 84 -6.56 -5.38 20.77
N LEU A 85 -6.42 -4.84 19.55
CA LEU A 85 -5.81 -5.54 18.41
C LEU A 85 -4.29 -5.40 18.36
N ARG A 86 -3.72 -4.55 19.21
CA ARG A 86 -2.28 -4.26 19.26
C ARG A 86 -1.81 -4.11 20.72
N PRO A 87 -1.94 -5.19 21.52
CA PRO A 87 -1.69 -5.16 22.95
C PRO A 87 -0.23 -4.85 23.29
N ILE A 88 -0.05 -4.30 24.50
CA ILE A 88 1.24 -4.12 25.15
C ILE A 88 1.15 -4.92 26.45
N TYR A 89 2.09 -5.86 26.64
CA TYR A 89 2.14 -6.72 27.81
C TYR A 89 3.29 -6.30 28.71
N HIS A 90 2.98 -6.11 29.99
CA HIS A 90 3.99 -5.98 31.03
C HIS A 90 4.36 -7.39 31.50
N ILE A 91 5.63 -7.79 31.36
CA ILE A 91 6.11 -9.09 31.84
C ILE A 91 6.66 -8.94 33.26
N ASP A 92 7.58 -7.99 33.44
CA ASP A 92 8.20 -7.62 34.73
C ASP A 92 8.16 -6.08 34.86
N GLU A 93 8.49 -5.52 36.03
CA GLU A 93 8.45 -4.06 36.30
C GLU A 93 9.19 -3.23 35.24
N ASP A 94 10.26 -3.77 34.65
CA ASP A 94 11.07 -3.09 33.62
C ASP A 94 10.92 -3.67 32.19
N LYS A 95 10.10 -4.71 31.99
CA LYS A 95 10.01 -5.41 30.68
C LYS A 95 8.63 -5.28 30.05
N LEU A 96 8.57 -4.49 28.98
CA LEU A 96 7.41 -4.35 28.12
C LEU A 96 7.60 -5.18 26.85
N VAL A 97 6.61 -5.99 26.51
CA VAL A 97 6.49 -6.61 25.20
C VAL A 97 5.41 -5.87 24.44
N THR A 98 5.80 -5.23 23.34
CA THR A 98 4.88 -4.54 22.44
C THR A 98 4.67 -5.36 21.17
N SER A 99 3.51 -5.21 20.54
CA SER A 99 3.27 -5.79 19.22
C SER A 99 4.15 -5.15 18.13
N ASP A 100 4.57 -5.92 17.13
CA ASP A 100 5.34 -5.42 15.97
C ASP A 100 4.63 -4.23 15.29
N ILE A 101 3.29 -4.26 15.21
CA ILE A 101 2.46 -3.17 14.69
C ILE A 101 2.68 -1.86 15.47
N ASN A 102 2.86 -1.93 16.81
CA ASN A 102 3.13 -0.74 17.63
C ASN A 102 4.50 -0.13 17.37
N GLU A 103 5.50 -0.95 17.03
CA GLU A 103 6.83 -0.49 16.63
C GLU A 103 6.75 0.26 15.29
N ILE A 104 6.04 -0.30 14.32
CA ILE A 104 5.87 0.33 13.01
C ILE A 104 5.06 1.64 13.13
N TYR A 105 3.96 1.65 13.90
CA TYR A 105 3.20 2.89 14.13
C TYR A 105 4.05 3.99 14.78
N ARG A 106 4.88 3.66 15.78
CA ARG A 106 5.82 4.62 16.38
C ARG A 106 6.75 5.23 15.34
N ARG A 107 7.29 4.40 14.45
CA ARG A 107 8.17 4.87 13.38
C ARG A 107 7.44 5.80 12.41
N ILE A 108 6.22 5.47 12.00
CA ILE A 108 5.39 6.33 11.15
C ILE A 108 5.14 7.69 11.83
N ILE A 109 4.69 7.68 13.08
CA ILE A 109 4.41 8.91 13.84
C ILE A 109 5.67 9.76 13.96
N TYR A 110 6.81 9.15 14.30
CA TYR A 110 8.09 9.85 14.40
C TYR A 110 8.50 10.51 13.08
N ARG A 111 8.42 9.78 11.96
CA ARG A 111 8.75 10.31 10.63
C ARG A 111 7.79 11.41 10.20
N ASN A 112 6.49 11.25 10.46
CA ASN A 112 5.48 12.26 10.14
C ASN A 112 5.69 13.56 10.94
N ASN A 113 5.99 13.45 12.23
CA ASN A 113 6.27 14.62 13.07
C ASN A 113 7.56 15.30 12.63
N THR A 114 8.63 14.52 12.36
CA THR A 114 9.89 15.05 11.83
C THR A 114 9.67 15.79 10.52
N LEU A 115 8.91 15.21 9.58
CA LEU A 115 8.58 15.85 8.31
C LEU A 115 7.79 17.15 8.53
N THR A 116 6.83 17.15 9.46
CA THR A 116 6.04 18.34 9.83
C THR A 116 6.93 19.46 10.36
N ASP A 117 7.88 19.12 11.24
CA ASP A 117 8.83 20.07 11.82
C ASP A 117 9.75 20.67 10.75
N LEU A 118 10.23 19.84 9.80
CA LEU A 118 11.04 20.28 8.67
C LEU A 118 10.28 21.21 7.71
N LEU A 119 9.01 20.89 7.41
CA LEU A 119 8.15 21.74 6.58
C LEU A 119 7.83 23.08 7.26
N THR A 120 7.70 23.08 8.59
CA THR A 120 7.47 24.30 9.38
C THR A 120 8.73 25.18 9.43
N THR A 121 9.92 24.56 9.53
CA THR A 121 11.22 25.24 9.57
C THR A 121 11.80 25.49 8.16
N SER A 122 10.94 25.56 7.15
CA SER A 122 11.30 25.45 5.71
C SER A 122 12.26 26.52 5.18
N ILE A 123 12.39 27.68 5.83
CA ILE A 123 13.31 28.75 5.39
C ILE A 123 14.78 28.30 5.41
N ALA A 124 15.13 27.35 6.28
CA ALA A 124 16.51 26.87 6.45
C ALA A 124 16.71 25.40 6.05
N THR A 125 15.65 24.69 5.66
CA THR A 125 15.72 23.24 5.44
C THR A 125 15.95 22.92 3.95
N PRO A 126 17.04 22.21 3.60
CA PRO A 126 17.28 21.75 2.23
C PRO A 126 16.16 20.85 1.71
N GLU A 127 15.74 21.05 0.45
CA GLU A 127 14.71 20.25 -0.22
C GLU A 127 15.04 18.75 -0.23
N GLU A 128 16.32 18.40 -0.37
CA GLU A 128 16.82 17.02 -0.34
C GLU A 128 16.50 16.30 0.98
N LEU A 129 16.55 17.01 2.11
CA LEU A 129 16.21 16.42 3.41
C LEU A 129 14.70 16.16 3.52
N ILE A 130 13.88 17.04 2.94
CA ILE A 130 12.42 16.87 2.91
C ILE A 130 12.08 15.63 2.08
N ILE A 131 12.63 15.51 0.87
CA ILE A 131 12.42 14.34 -0.01
C ILE A 131 12.86 13.04 0.69
N SER A 132 14.00 13.09 1.40
CA SER A 132 14.49 11.94 2.17
C SER A 132 13.52 11.55 3.29
N GLN A 133 12.96 12.51 4.05
CA GLN A 133 11.97 12.20 5.07
C GLN A 133 10.64 11.73 4.48
N GLU A 134 10.18 12.29 3.35
CA GLU A 134 9.01 11.80 2.63
C GLU A 134 9.18 10.34 2.22
N LYS A 135 10.36 9.97 1.71
CA LYS A 135 10.70 8.59 1.36
C LYS A 135 10.67 7.67 2.58
N LEU A 136 11.30 8.08 3.69
CA LEU A 136 11.32 7.30 4.94
C LEU A 136 9.92 7.13 5.54
N LEU A 137 9.05 8.14 5.40
CA LEU A 137 7.66 8.05 5.81
C LEU A 137 6.90 7.05 4.92
N GLN A 138 7.10 7.11 3.60
CA GLN A 138 6.51 6.15 2.66
C GLN A 138 6.94 4.72 2.97
N GLU A 139 8.24 4.48 3.16
CA GLU A 139 8.78 3.17 3.53
C GLU A 139 8.18 2.64 4.84
N ALA A 140 7.97 3.51 5.84
CA ALA A 140 7.35 3.13 7.11
C ALA A 140 5.87 2.77 6.95
N VAL A 141 5.13 3.49 6.11
CA VAL A 141 3.73 3.19 5.79
C VAL A 141 3.62 1.89 4.99
N ASP A 142 4.50 1.68 4.01
CA ASP A 142 4.56 0.45 3.22
C ASP A 142 4.81 -0.76 4.14
N ALA A 143 5.77 -0.66 5.07
CA ALA A 143 6.04 -1.72 6.03
C ALA A 143 4.87 -2.02 6.98
N LEU A 144 4.02 -1.03 7.32
CA LEU A 144 2.81 -1.29 8.10
C LEU A 144 1.81 -2.12 7.31
N LEU A 145 1.60 -1.78 6.04
CA LEU A 145 0.65 -2.47 5.18
C LEU A 145 1.15 -3.87 4.83
N ASP A 146 2.35 -3.95 4.27
CA ASP A 146 3.00 -5.17 3.81
C ASP A 146 4.53 -5.06 3.93
N ASN A 147 5.09 -5.68 4.97
CA ASN A 147 6.51 -5.56 5.30
C ASN A 147 7.36 -6.50 4.43
N GLY A 148 7.69 -6.04 3.22
CA GLY A 148 8.53 -6.78 2.28
C GLY A 148 8.20 -6.50 0.83
N ILE A 149 7.07 -5.84 0.55
CA ILE A 149 6.64 -5.50 -0.81
C ILE A 149 7.63 -4.56 -1.53
N CYS A 150 8.23 -3.64 -0.78
CA CYS A 150 9.11 -2.60 -1.31
C CYS A 150 10.53 -2.71 -0.74
N GLY A 151 11.27 -3.74 -1.15
CA GLY A 151 12.71 -3.84 -0.87
C GLY A 151 13.04 -4.50 0.46
N GLN A 152 13.93 -3.89 1.25
CA GLN A 152 14.40 -4.49 2.50
C GLN A 152 13.34 -4.36 3.61
N PRO A 153 12.92 -5.48 4.23
CA PRO A 153 11.90 -5.42 5.26
C PRO A 153 12.42 -4.74 6.52
N MET A 154 11.54 -4.03 7.23
CA MET A 154 11.87 -3.43 8.52
C MET A 154 12.08 -4.50 9.59
N ARG A 155 13.13 -4.34 10.39
CA ARG A 155 13.58 -5.30 11.39
C ARG A 155 13.77 -4.65 12.76
N ASP A 156 13.70 -5.46 13.80
CA ASP A 156 14.08 -5.10 15.16
C ASP A 156 15.61 -5.15 15.37
N ASP A 157 16.06 -4.75 16.56
CA ASP A 157 17.48 -4.75 16.93
C ASP A 157 18.12 -6.16 16.95
N HIS A 158 17.29 -7.21 17.01
CA HIS A 158 17.69 -8.61 16.95
C HIS A 158 17.58 -9.17 15.51
N ASN A 159 17.46 -8.30 14.51
CA ASN A 159 17.37 -8.65 13.09
C ASN A 159 16.12 -9.48 12.72
N ARG A 160 15.10 -9.51 13.58
CA ARG A 160 13.79 -10.12 13.31
C ARG A 160 12.95 -9.16 12.50
N VAL A 161 12.33 -9.67 11.42
CA VAL A 161 11.39 -8.91 10.60
C VAL A 161 10.10 -8.64 11.39
N TYR A 162 9.65 -7.38 11.40
CA TYR A 162 8.37 -7.02 12.00
C TYR A 162 7.20 -7.60 11.20
N LYS A 163 6.15 -8.08 11.89
CA LYS A 163 4.91 -8.48 11.23
C LYS A 163 4.04 -7.27 10.86
N SER A 164 3.61 -7.23 9.61
CA SER A 164 2.73 -6.22 9.02
C SER A 164 1.24 -6.52 9.23
N LEU A 165 0.36 -5.61 8.78
CA LEU A 165 -1.09 -5.83 8.77
C LEU A 165 -1.48 -6.97 7.84
N SER A 166 -0.88 -7.06 6.65
CA SER A 166 -1.08 -8.19 5.72
C SER A 166 -0.72 -9.51 6.38
N ASP A 167 0.42 -9.61 7.08
CA ASP A 167 0.81 -10.83 7.80
C ASP A 167 -0.22 -11.24 8.87
N VAL A 168 -0.83 -10.26 9.53
CA VAL A 168 -1.86 -10.50 10.54
C VAL A 168 -3.17 -10.98 9.90
N ILE A 169 -3.50 -10.51 8.71
CA ILE A 169 -4.71 -10.90 7.96
C ILE A 169 -4.53 -12.27 7.29
N GLU A 170 -3.43 -12.50 6.58
CA GLU A 170 -3.12 -13.78 5.95
C GLU A 170 -2.90 -14.89 6.99
N GLY A 171 -2.17 -14.58 8.07
CA GLY A 171 -2.03 -15.46 9.22
C GLY A 171 -3.36 -15.72 9.95
N LYS A 172 -4.35 -14.82 9.78
CA LYS A 172 -5.73 -15.03 10.21
C LYS A 172 -6.53 -15.90 9.27
N GLU A 173 -6.24 -16.12 7.99
CA GLU A 173 -6.99 -17.13 7.25
C GLU A 173 -6.71 -18.55 7.79
N ARG A 174 -5.49 -18.78 8.30
CA ARG A 174 -5.12 -19.98 9.08
C ARG A 174 -5.76 -19.99 10.47
N ARG A 175 -5.75 -18.85 11.19
CA ARG A 175 -6.36 -18.74 12.53
C ARG A 175 -7.88 -18.57 12.54
N VAL A 176 -8.53 -18.11 11.49
CA VAL A 176 -9.99 -18.00 11.35
C VAL A 176 -10.54 -19.39 11.05
N ARG A 177 -9.82 -20.21 10.25
CA ARG A 177 -10.05 -21.65 10.22
C ARG A 177 -9.91 -22.25 11.62
N GLU A 178 -8.85 -22.00 12.38
CA GLU A 178 -8.71 -22.59 13.73
C GLU A 178 -9.65 -22.01 14.81
N THR A 179 -9.93 -20.71 14.81
CA THR A 179 -10.73 -20.03 15.86
C THR A 179 -12.23 -20.19 15.62
N LEU A 180 -12.66 -20.41 14.38
CA LEU A 180 -14.04 -20.82 14.07
C LEU A 180 -14.24 -22.34 14.11
N LEU A 181 -13.18 -23.16 14.01
CA LEU A 181 -13.28 -24.64 14.11
C LEU A 181 -12.97 -25.20 15.50
N GLY A 182 -12.40 -24.40 16.42
CA GLY A 182 -12.16 -24.84 17.79
C GLY A 182 -11.65 -23.74 18.70
N LYS A 183 -12.54 -23.16 19.51
CA LYS A 183 -12.11 -22.43 20.72
C LYS A 183 -11.50 -23.44 21.68
N ARG A 184 -10.32 -23.15 22.23
CA ARG A 184 -9.78 -23.90 23.37
C ARG A 184 -10.74 -23.71 24.54
N ILE A 185 -11.53 -24.73 24.82
CA ILE A 185 -12.32 -24.80 26.05
C ILE A 185 -11.30 -25.04 27.15
N GLN A 186 -11.15 -24.08 28.07
CA GLN A 186 -10.48 -24.41 29.32
C GLN A 186 -11.37 -25.45 30.01
N GLY A 187 -10.91 -26.69 30.02
CA GLY A 187 -11.48 -27.71 30.88
C GLY A 187 -11.32 -27.23 32.31
N GLY A 188 -12.37 -26.66 32.87
CA GLY A 188 -12.58 -26.62 34.31
C GLY A 188 -12.96 -28.02 34.81
N PRO A 189 -12.80 -28.29 36.11
CA PRO A 189 -12.69 -29.63 36.70
C PRO A 189 -13.88 -30.55 36.45
#